data_AF-A0A850CF87-F1
#
_entry.id   AF-A0A850CF87-F1
#
_cell.length_a   1.000
_cell.length_b   1.000
_cell.length_c   1.000
_cell.angle_alpha   90.00
_cell.angle_beta   90.00
_cell.angle_gamma   90.00
#
_symmetry.space_group_name_H-M   'P 1'
#
loop_
_entity.id
_entity.type
_entity.pdbx_description
1 polymer ?
#
loop_
_entity_poly.entity_id
_entity_poly.type
_entity_poly.pdbx_seq_one_letter_code
_entity_poly.pdbx_strand_id
1 'polypeptide(L)'
;VASDGEARDRQSTAFGVRWFEFTADRGFFLNGEHLDLHGANVHQNRGGWGDAGTRAGIRRDIALVKAMGMNMIRGSHYPHHPYFAAECDRQGVLFWSELHFWGMGGHEAEGYWTASAYPVHEEHEADFEESLRQSLREMIRTHRNHASIVVWSVGNEAFFTNDRVVDKAKALTVELVDLVHVLDPTRPAAVGGAQRKGFDVLGDIAGYNGDGAELFMDPGIPNIVSEYHGVQGHGAGEYEVKWHHGVETDYPWRSGKLFWCAFHYKTIAKGGGRNGLIDYYRLPRRPWHWYRERLLGIVPPAFPPPGEAAAMRLRADADEIPTDGTGDAQLIVEFLDADGERVAAERSVTLTVVEGEGLFPSGTAITLGAETESLNDGAVAIEFRSYVPGRQRIRAASDGLAPVEIELTAVGEPRPVRPRRLAPPAPYITEAPEGAGTYSLADYRPVAASSALPGHGGGHATDPRSTECWRAADRGPGAWLTASLEFPYEVNRIEVRFAEPPVHPWILETSPDGDTFEPLHRADAGSDASPEFEFPVRLAKAVRLSFPERPIDVDSIKVY
;
A
#
# COMPACT_ATOMS: atom_id res chain seq x y z
N VAL A 1 8.37 15.50 42.31
CA VAL A 1 8.74 15.39 43.75
C VAL A 1 8.03 16.50 44.48
N ALA A 2 7.37 16.22 45.61
CA ALA A 2 6.70 17.26 46.40
C ALA A 2 7.73 18.07 47.22
N SER A 3 7.29 19.16 47.85
CA SER A 3 8.15 20.04 48.66
C SER A 3 8.77 19.36 49.88
N ASP A 4 8.28 18.17 50.26
CA ASP A 4 8.80 17.30 51.32
C ASP A 4 9.90 16.34 50.85
N GLY A 5 10.23 16.32 49.56
CA GLY A 5 11.23 15.41 48.98
C GLY A 5 10.68 14.03 48.60
N GLU A 6 9.38 13.76 48.79
CA GLU A 6 8.80 12.48 48.40
C GLU A 6 8.40 12.42 46.92
N ALA A 7 8.67 11.26 46.29
CA ALA A 7 8.20 10.96 44.95
C ALA A 7 6.68 10.71 44.98
N ARG A 8 5.92 11.53 44.26
CA ARG A 8 4.45 11.41 44.14
C ARG A 8 4.00 10.80 42.81
N ASP A 9 4.84 10.94 41.78
CA ASP A 9 4.59 10.43 40.44
C ASP A 9 5.93 10.09 39.75
N ARG A 10 5.89 9.12 38.85
CA ARG A 10 7.03 8.71 38.02
C ARG A 10 6.53 8.34 36.64
N GLN A 11 6.98 9.11 35.65
CA GLN A 11 6.82 8.78 34.23
C GLN A 11 8.16 8.33 33.65
N SER A 12 8.13 7.37 32.74
CA SER A 12 9.31 6.95 31.96
C SER A 12 8.96 7.02 30.48
N THR A 13 9.89 7.49 29.68
CA THR A 13 9.75 7.56 28.22
C THR A 13 11.06 7.11 27.59
N ALA A 14 10.96 6.27 26.56
CA ALA A 14 12.12 5.91 25.76
C ALA A 14 12.55 7.11 24.91
N PHE A 15 13.85 7.21 24.66
CA PHE A 15 14.43 8.27 23.84
C PHE A 15 15.64 7.72 23.07
N GLY A 16 15.86 8.24 21.87
CA GLY A 16 17.04 7.93 21.05
C GLY A 16 17.73 9.21 20.62
N VAL A 17 19.07 9.23 20.68
CA VAL A 17 19.89 10.37 20.27
C VAL A 17 20.22 10.24 18.79
N ARG A 18 19.67 11.14 17.97
CA ARG A 18 19.98 11.26 16.55
C ARG A 18 19.58 12.63 16.02
N TRP A 19 20.14 13.03 14.90
CA TRP A 19 19.69 14.17 14.10
C TRP A 19 19.59 13.75 12.64
N PHE A 20 18.79 14.46 11.87
CA PHE A 20 18.60 14.18 10.46
C PHE A 20 18.26 15.45 9.70
N GLU A 21 18.41 15.42 8.38
CA GLU A 21 18.11 16.53 7.49
C GLU A 21 17.55 16.00 6.18
N PHE A 22 16.45 16.59 5.71
CA PHE A 22 15.96 16.43 4.34
C PHE A 22 16.37 17.68 3.56
N THR A 23 17.10 17.48 2.46
CA THR A 23 17.62 18.58 1.63
C THR A 23 16.98 18.55 0.25
N ALA A 24 16.84 19.72 -0.37
CA ALA A 24 16.30 19.83 -1.71
C ALA A 24 17.29 19.38 -2.80
N ASP A 25 18.59 19.33 -2.50
CA ASP A 25 19.67 19.12 -3.47
C ASP A 25 20.47 17.83 -3.25
N ARG A 26 20.44 17.25 -2.04
CA ARG A 26 21.30 16.14 -1.63
C ARG A 26 20.56 15.01 -0.90
N GLY A 27 19.22 15.01 -0.92
CA GLY A 27 18.42 13.93 -0.32
C GLY A 27 18.44 13.94 1.22
N PHE A 28 18.49 12.75 1.82
CA PHE A 28 18.34 12.56 3.26
C PHE A 28 19.68 12.22 3.96
N PHE A 29 19.86 12.80 5.14
CA PHE A 29 21.01 12.55 6.01
C PHE A 29 20.56 12.09 7.38
N LEU A 30 21.22 11.06 7.92
CA LEU A 30 21.06 10.61 9.29
C LEU A 30 22.40 10.71 10.01
N ASN A 31 22.44 11.43 11.13
CA ASN A 31 23.65 11.68 11.91
C ASN A 31 24.83 12.26 11.09
N GLY A 32 24.51 13.07 10.07
CA GLY A 32 25.50 13.70 9.18
C GLY A 32 25.98 12.82 8.03
N GLU A 33 25.50 11.58 7.92
CA GLU A 33 25.81 10.67 6.82
C GLU A 33 24.62 10.57 5.87
N HIS A 34 24.90 10.62 4.56
CA HIS A 34 23.86 10.43 3.54
C HIS A 34 23.28 9.02 3.64
N LEU A 35 21.96 8.91 3.66
CA LEU A 35 21.24 7.64 3.70
C LEU A 35 20.11 7.65 2.69
N ASP A 36 20.22 6.80 1.66
CA ASP A 36 19.14 6.60 0.70
C ASP A 36 17.99 5.83 1.37
N LEU A 37 16.77 6.38 1.28
CA LEU A 37 15.60 5.83 1.94
C LEU A 37 14.92 4.80 1.03
N HIS A 38 15.16 3.52 1.30
CA HIS A 38 14.39 2.44 0.71
C HIS A 38 13.36 1.97 1.72
N GLY A 39 12.08 2.07 1.36
CA GLY A 39 11.02 1.67 2.26
C GLY A 39 9.81 1.08 1.59
N ALA A 40 8.77 0.84 2.39
CA ALA A 40 7.49 0.36 1.93
C ALA A 40 6.33 0.92 2.74
N ASN A 41 5.17 1.01 2.09
CA ASN A 41 3.88 1.37 2.67
C ASN A 41 3.28 0.16 3.39
N VAL A 42 2.78 0.35 4.61
CA VAL A 42 2.29 -0.71 5.49
C VAL A 42 0.89 -0.42 6.01
N HIS A 43 -0.08 -1.23 5.59
CA HIS A 43 -1.40 -1.33 6.22
C HIS A 43 -1.40 -2.32 7.39
N GLN A 44 -2.37 -2.18 8.30
CA GLN A 44 -2.41 -2.94 9.56
C GLN A 44 -3.06 -4.33 9.47
N ASN A 45 -3.91 -4.59 8.46
CA ASN A 45 -4.73 -5.82 8.42
C ASN A 45 -3.94 -7.10 8.12
N ARG A 46 -4.46 -8.21 8.65
CA ARG A 46 -3.86 -9.54 8.59
C ARG A 46 -4.77 -10.66 8.12
N GLY A 47 -4.15 -11.66 7.49
CA GLY A 47 -4.74 -12.96 7.14
C GLY A 47 -5.68 -13.49 8.21
N GLY A 48 -6.99 -13.43 7.94
CA GLY A 48 -8.07 -13.87 8.81
C GLY A 48 -8.33 -13.03 10.08
N TRP A 49 -7.33 -12.35 10.66
CA TRP A 49 -7.50 -11.52 11.87
C TRP A 49 -7.92 -10.07 11.60
N GLY A 50 -7.88 -9.61 10.35
CA GLY A 50 -8.20 -8.21 10.00
C GLY A 50 -7.29 -7.25 10.75
N ASP A 51 -7.84 -6.15 11.25
CA ASP A 51 -7.09 -5.10 11.95
C ASP A 51 -6.73 -5.47 13.42
N ALA A 52 -7.16 -6.64 13.91
CA ALA A 52 -6.85 -7.11 15.26
C ALA A 52 -5.43 -7.70 15.35
N GLY A 53 -4.41 -6.97 14.90
CA GLY A 53 -3.01 -7.37 14.94
C GLY A 53 -2.43 -7.40 16.36
N THR A 54 -1.56 -8.38 16.64
CA THR A 54 -0.85 -8.47 17.93
C THR A 54 0.46 -7.68 17.89
N ARG A 55 1.10 -7.49 19.06
CA ARG A 55 2.45 -6.91 19.14
C ARG A 55 3.49 -7.83 18.50
N ALA A 56 3.37 -9.14 18.71
CA ALA A 56 4.22 -10.13 18.05
C ALA A 56 4.09 -10.06 16.52
N GLY A 57 2.88 -9.86 16.02
CA GLY A 57 2.59 -9.60 14.61
C GLY A 57 3.25 -8.32 14.10
N ILE A 58 3.10 -7.20 14.80
CA ILE A 58 3.71 -5.91 14.41
C ILE A 58 5.23 -6.06 14.30
N ARG A 59 5.84 -6.73 15.28
CA ARG A 59 7.28 -7.07 15.27
C ARG A 59 7.67 -7.89 14.05
N ARG A 60 6.88 -8.91 13.67
CA ARG A 60 7.11 -9.70 12.45
C ARG A 60 7.03 -8.85 11.19
N ASP A 61 6.03 -7.97 11.07
CA ASP A 61 5.87 -7.12 9.89
C ASP A 61 7.06 -6.17 9.73
N ILE A 62 7.49 -5.49 10.79
CA ILE A 62 8.66 -4.60 10.74
C ILE A 62 9.94 -5.38 10.42
N ALA A 63 10.11 -6.59 10.98
CA ALA A 63 11.25 -7.46 10.70
C ALA A 63 11.29 -7.92 9.25
N LEU A 64 10.13 -8.22 8.64
CA LEU A 64 10.03 -8.61 7.23
C LEU A 64 10.40 -7.46 6.29
N VAL A 65 10.02 -6.22 6.62
CA VAL A 65 10.45 -5.04 5.86
C VAL A 65 11.96 -4.84 5.99
N LYS A 66 12.50 -4.85 7.21
CA LYS A 66 13.93 -4.72 7.44
C LYS A 66 14.74 -5.83 6.75
N ALA A 67 14.22 -7.05 6.74
CA ALA A 67 14.86 -8.19 6.11
C ALA A 67 15.00 -8.06 4.58
N MET A 68 14.23 -7.18 3.94
CA MET A 68 14.42 -6.80 2.52
C MET A 68 15.66 -5.93 2.29
N GLY A 69 16.21 -5.33 3.35
CA GLY A 69 17.19 -4.25 3.27
C GLY A 69 16.57 -2.86 3.25
N MET A 70 15.25 -2.77 3.40
CA MET A 70 14.55 -1.49 3.55
C MET A 70 14.78 -0.91 4.94
N ASN A 71 14.99 0.40 5.01
CA ASN A 71 15.32 1.16 6.22
C ASN A 71 14.19 2.10 6.66
N MET A 72 13.07 2.15 5.92
CA MET A 72 11.95 3.04 6.21
C MET A 72 10.59 2.36 6.02
N ILE A 73 9.61 2.75 6.82
CA ILE A 73 8.20 2.39 6.69
C ILE A 73 7.35 3.66 6.62
N ARG A 74 6.36 3.67 5.73
CA ARG A 74 5.25 4.65 5.75
C ARG A 74 3.97 4.01 6.26
N GLY A 75 3.37 4.66 7.26
CA GLY A 75 2.15 4.20 7.92
C GLY A 75 0.89 4.60 7.15
N SER A 76 0.54 3.84 6.11
CA SER A 76 -0.55 4.18 5.18
C SER A 76 -1.94 3.82 5.73
N HIS A 77 -2.92 4.73 5.76
CA HIS A 77 -2.82 6.20 5.80
C HIS A 77 -3.54 6.67 7.06
N TYR A 78 -3.01 6.29 8.21
CA TYR A 78 -3.63 6.53 9.49
C TYR A 78 -2.62 6.36 10.61
N PRO A 79 -2.85 6.95 11.79
CA PRO A 79 -2.02 6.70 12.95
C PRO A 79 -1.99 5.21 13.31
N HIS A 80 -0.79 4.61 13.34
CA HIS A 80 -0.61 3.21 13.74
C HIS A 80 -0.69 3.02 15.25
N HIS A 81 -0.90 1.77 15.68
CA HIS A 81 -0.83 1.39 17.09
C HIS A 81 0.46 1.91 17.74
N PRO A 82 0.43 2.45 18.98
CA PRO A 82 1.64 2.93 19.68
C PRO A 82 2.83 1.97 19.79
N TYR A 83 2.60 0.67 19.69
CA TYR A 83 3.67 -0.33 19.72
C TYR A 83 4.45 -0.36 18.40
N PHE A 84 3.86 0.11 17.30
CA PHE A 84 4.49 0.14 15.97
C PHE A 84 5.72 1.04 15.97
N ALA A 85 5.59 2.31 16.37
CA ALA A 85 6.72 3.23 16.49
C ALA A 85 7.75 2.74 17.52
N ALA A 86 7.29 2.18 18.65
CA ALA A 86 8.18 1.59 19.65
C ALA A 86 8.98 0.39 19.10
N GLU A 87 8.40 -0.37 18.17
CA GLU A 87 9.06 -1.51 17.54
C GLU A 87 9.98 -1.08 16.40
N CYS A 88 9.62 -0.05 15.64
CA CYS A 88 10.52 0.62 14.71
C CYS A 88 11.76 1.16 15.43
N ASP A 89 11.60 1.75 16.63
CA ASP A 89 12.72 2.17 17.48
C ASP A 89 13.65 1.00 17.82
N ARG A 90 13.09 -0.14 18.26
CA ARG A 90 13.88 -1.33 18.65
C ARG A 90 14.62 -1.95 17.48
N GLN A 91 13.98 -1.99 16.32
CA GLN A 91 14.55 -2.61 15.13
C GLN A 91 15.42 -1.65 14.31
N GLY A 92 15.40 -0.33 14.60
CA GLY A 92 16.15 0.65 13.84
C GLY A 92 15.62 0.82 12.42
N VAL A 93 14.31 1.00 12.30
CA VAL A 93 13.62 1.30 11.03
C VAL A 93 12.99 2.70 11.15
N LEU A 94 13.26 3.57 10.18
CA LEU A 94 12.69 4.92 10.14
C LEU A 94 11.18 4.85 9.86
N PHE A 95 10.41 5.75 10.44
CA PHE A 95 8.95 5.76 10.34
C PHE A 95 8.43 7.12 9.86
N TRP A 96 7.63 7.07 8.80
CA TRP A 96 6.78 8.15 8.31
C TRP A 96 5.38 7.91 8.87
N SER A 97 5.02 8.69 9.89
CA SER A 97 3.73 8.58 10.58
C SER A 97 2.72 9.51 9.93
N GLU A 98 1.58 8.99 9.49
CA GLU A 98 0.66 9.70 8.60
C GLU A 98 -0.73 9.87 9.21
N LEU A 99 -1.29 11.07 9.03
CA LEU A 99 -2.66 11.40 9.39
C LEU A 99 -3.65 10.81 8.37
N HIS A 100 -4.89 10.61 8.80
CA HIS A 100 -5.96 10.03 7.98
C HIS A 100 -6.71 11.03 7.08
N PHE A 101 -6.09 12.16 6.73
CA PHE A 101 -6.65 13.04 5.69
C PHE A 101 -6.32 12.45 4.32
N TRP A 102 -7.28 11.75 3.74
CA TRP A 102 -7.04 10.86 2.61
C TRP A 102 -8.08 11.03 1.51
N GLY A 103 -7.63 10.97 0.26
CA GLY A 103 -8.48 10.99 -0.93
C GLY A 103 -8.24 9.78 -1.81
N MET A 104 -9.25 9.43 -2.62
CA MET A 104 -9.13 8.40 -3.65
C MET A 104 -9.96 8.82 -4.86
N GLY A 105 -9.38 8.68 -6.06
CA GLY A 105 -10.05 9.06 -7.30
C GLY A 105 -11.37 8.32 -7.49
N GLY A 106 -12.41 9.01 -7.96
CA GLY A 106 -13.76 8.49 -7.94
C GLY A 106 -14.83 9.58 -8.05
N HIS A 107 -16.10 9.23 -7.77
CA HIS A 107 -17.30 10.05 -7.93
C HIS A 107 -17.27 11.45 -7.23
N GLU A 108 -16.23 11.79 -6.46
CA GLU A 108 -16.06 13.06 -5.72
C GLU A 108 -17.33 13.52 -4.96
N ALA A 109 -18.24 12.60 -4.67
CA ALA A 109 -19.54 12.80 -4.02
C ALA A 109 -19.51 12.17 -2.63
N GLU A 110 -20.21 12.74 -1.65
CA GLU A 110 -20.14 12.24 -0.28
C GLU A 110 -20.67 10.81 -0.11
N GLY A 111 -20.19 10.12 0.92
CA GLY A 111 -20.84 8.93 1.48
C GLY A 111 -20.20 7.58 1.16
N TYR A 112 -19.21 7.51 0.27
CA TYR A 112 -18.50 6.26 -0.01
C TYR A 112 -17.00 6.48 -0.27
N TRP A 113 -16.25 5.43 -0.59
CA TRP A 113 -14.78 5.50 -0.68
C TRP A 113 -14.23 6.33 -1.84
N THR A 114 -15.09 6.65 -2.80
CA THR A 114 -14.82 7.53 -3.93
C THR A 114 -15.19 9.00 -3.66
N ALA A 115 -15.46 9.34 -2.39
CA ALA A 115 -15.82 10.69 -2.00
C ALA A 115 -14.68 11.68 -2.12
N SER A 116 -15.05 12.95 -2.27
CA SER A 116 -14.13 14.07 -2.11
C SER A 116 -13.38 13.94 -0.78
N ALA A 117 -12.06 14.10 -0.80
CA ALA A 117 -11.25 13.97 0.41
C ALA A 117 -11.64 15.00 1.50
N TYR A 118 -12.12 16.17 1.10
CA TYR A 118 -12.69 17.20 1.96
C TYR A 118 -14.22 17.31 1.73
N PRO A 119 -15.04 17.58 2.77
CA PRO A 119 -16.50 17.66 2.64
C PRO A 119 -16.97 18.67 1.59
N VAL A 120 -18.00 18.32 0.82
CA VAL A 120 -18.60 19.24 -0.16
C VAL A 120 -19.79 20.00 0.41
N HIS A 121 -20.32 19.54 1.55
CA HIS A 121 -21.37 20.18 2.32
C HIS A 121 -20.80 20.97 3.50
N GLU A 122 -21.13 22.26 3.56
CA GLU A 122 -20.58 23.20 4.54
C GLU A 122 -20.87 22.76 5.99
N GLU A 123 -22.03 22.13 6.23
CA GLU A 123 -22.41 21.62 7.55
C GLU A 123 -21.48 20.53 8.12
N HIS A 124 -20.70 19.85 7.27
CA HIS A 124 -19.78 18.79 7.67
C HIS A 124 -18.34 19.28 7.90
N GLU A 125 -18.02 20.49 7.42
CA GLU A 125 -16.65 21.02 7.39
C GLU A 125 -16.06 21.15 8.81
N ALA A 126 -16.77 21.80 9.73
CA ALA A 126 -16.23 22.08 11.07
C ALA A 126 -15.88 20.82 11.86
N ASP A 127 -16.76 19.80 11.84
CA ASP A 127 -16.55 18.54 12.55
C ASP A 127 -15.44 17.70 11.89
N PHE A 128 -15.37 17.71 10.55
CA PHE A 128 -14.32 17.04 9.80
C PHE A 128 -12.94 17.64 10.11
N GLU A 129 -12.81 18.96 10.03
CA GLU A 129 -11.55 19.64 10.31
C GLU A 129 -11.10 19.46 11.76
N GLU A 130 -11.99 19.58 12.76
CA GLU A 130 -11.62 19.35 14.16
C GLU A 130 -11.24 17.88 14.41
N SER A 131 -11.86 16.91 13.73
CA SER A 131 -11.45 15.51 13.80
C SER A 131 -10.00 15.31 13.35
N LEU A 132 -9.60 15.97 12.25
CA LEU A 132 -8.22 15.93 11.75
C LEU A 132 -7.25 16.62 12.71
N ARG A 133 -7.58 17.83 13.20
CA ARG A 133 -6.77 18.55 14.20
C ARG A 133 -6.58 17.73 15.47
N GLN A 134 -7.66 17.14 15.99
CA GLN A 134 -7.62 16.33 17.20
C GLN A 134 -6.76 15.08 17.00
N SER A 135 -6.95 14.38 15.88
CA SER A 135 -6.17 13.18 15.58
C SER A 135 -4.68 13.48 15.36
N LEU A 136 -4.34 14.62 14.75
CA LEU A 136 -2.95 15.07 14.63
C LEU A 136 -2.33 15.37 16.00
N ARG A 137 -3.07 16.06 16.89
CA ARG A 137 -2.64 16.31 18.28
C ARG A 137 -2.39 14.99 19.01
N GLU A 138 -3.29 14.02 18.89
CA GLU A 138 -3.18 12.71 19.54
C GLU A 138 -1.99 11.91 19.00
N MET A 139 -1.85 11.83 17.67
CA MET A 139 -0.74 11.14 17.00
C MET A 139 0.60 11.70 17.48
N ILE A 140 0.82 13.02 17.40
CA ILE A 140 2.11 13.62 17.77
C ILE A 140 2.36 13.53 19.27
N ARG A 141 1.38 13.86 20.12
CA ARG A 141 1.58 13.82 21.58
C ARG A 141 1.87 12.41 22.10
N THR A 142 1.29 11.38 21.47
CA THR A 142 1.54 9.99 21.82
C THR A 142 2.93 9.53 21.37
N HIS A 143 3.40 10.00 20.20
CA HIS A 143 4.54 9.38 19.53
C HIS A 143 5.81 10.23 19.41
N ARG A 144 5.79 11.52 19.74
CA ARG A 144 6.92 12.47 19.55
C ARG A 144 8.26 12.09 20.19
N ASN A 145 8.27 11.18 21.15
CA ASN A 145 9.51 10.70 21.78
C ASN A 145 10.14 9.49 21.05
N HIS A 146 9.45 8.90 20.07
CA HIS A 146 10.00 7.80 19.25
C HIS A 146 11.06 8.31 18.28
N ALA A 147 12.25 7.73 18.36
CA ALA A 147 13.38 8.11 17.51
C ALA A 147 13.22 7.60 16.07
N SER A 148 12.48 6.53 15.84
CA SER A 148 12.17 6.04 14.49
C SER A 148 11.41 7.08 13.65
N ILE A 149 10.53 7.86 14.27
CA ILE A 149 9.71 8.84 13.53
C ILE A 149 10.59 9.96 13.03
N VAL A 150 10.65 10.13 11.71
CA VAL A 150 11.43 11.20 11.05
C VAL A 150 10.56 12.17 10.25
N VAL A 151 9.29 11.83 10.03
CA VAL A 151 8.32 12.65 9.30
C VAL A 151 6.94 12.53 9.94
N TRP A 152 6.25 13.66 10.07
CA TRP A 152 4.81 13.72 10.30
C TRP A 152 4.10 14.06 8.99
N SER A 153 3.39 13.12 8.39
CA SER A 153 2.58 13.43 7.19
C SER A 153 1.17 13.82 7.58
N VAL A 154 0.69 14.91 6.98
CA VAL A 154 -0.65 15.46 7.26
C VAL A 154 -1.75 14.86 6.40
N GLY A 155 -1.40 13.98 5.45
CA GLY A 155 -2.38 13.29 4.62
C GLY A 155 -1.79 12.58 3.41
N ASN A 156 -2.66 11.99 2.60
CA ASN A 156 -2.32 11.35 1.34
C ASN A 156 -3.37 11.65 0.27
N GLU A 157 -2.94 12.17 -0.88
CA GLU A 157 -3.79 12.39 -2.07
C GLU A 157 -5.04 13.24 -1.78
N ALA A 158 -4.91 14.20 -0.85
CA ALA A 158 -5.94 15.19 -0.56
C ALA A 158 -6.32 16.03 -1.79
N PHE A 159 -5.52 15.98 -2.87
CA PHE A 159 -5.87 16.56 -4.16
C PHE A 159 -7.09 15.90 -4.83
N PHE A 160 -7.52 14.70 -4.44
CA PHE A 160 -8.82 14.13 -4.83
C PHE A 160 -10.02 14.79 -4.11
N THR A 161 -9.80 15.98 -3.56
CA THR A 161 -10.85 16.90 -3.14
C THR A 161 -11.56 17.49 -4.36
N ASN A 162 -12.90 17.57 -4.29
CA ASN A 162 -13.73 18.24 -5.28
C ASN A 162 -13.26 19.68 -5.55
N ASP A 163 -13.21 20.06 -6.82
CA ASP A 163 -12.68 21.36 -7.25
C ASP A 163 -13.39 22.56 -6.60
N ARG A 164 -14.65 22.43 -6.20
CA ARG A 164 -15.41 23.51 -5.54
C ARG A 164 -14.89 23.85 -4.13
N VAL A 165 -14.23 22.89 -3.48
CA VAL A 165 -13.77 23.01 -2.08
C VAL A 165 -12.27 22.76 -1.93
N VAL A 166 -11.53 22.62 -3.04
CA VAL A 166 -10.09 22.33 -3.03
C VAL A 166 -9.27 23.39 -2.30
N ASP A 167 -9.64 24.68 -2.39
CA ASP A 167 -8.92 25.74 -1.69
C ASP A 167 -9.10 25.65 -0.17
N LYS A 168 -10.25 25.13 0.31
CA LYS A 168 -10.45 24.83 1.74
C LYS A 168 -9.59 23.66 2.19
N ALA A 169 -9.51 22.59 1.38
CA ALA A 169 -8.61 21.47 1.67
C ALA A 169 -7.14 21.88 1.74
N LYS A 170 -6.69 22.79 0.86
CA LYS A 170 -5.34 23.36 0.92
C LYS A 170 -5.13 24.22 2.17
N ALA A 171 -6.09 25.07 2.51
CA ALA A 171 -6.03 25.89 3.72
C ALA A 171 -5.92 25.02 4.98
N LEU A 172 -6.70 23.94 5.06
CA LEU A 172 -6.60 22.96 6.14
C LEU A 172 -5.25 22.24 6.14
N THR A 173 -4.71 21.88 4.97
CA THR A 173 -3.39 21.24 4.86
C THR A 173 -2.30 22.13 5.44
N VAL A 174 -2.29 23.42 5.09
CA VAL A 174 -1.34 24.41 5.65
C VAL A 174 -1.53 24.54 7.16
N GLU A 175 -2.77 24.61 7.63
CA GLU A 175 -3.05 24.68 9.07
C GLU A 175 -2.55 23.44 9.82
N LEU A 176 -2.71 22.24 9.26
CA LEU A 176 -2.21 21.00 9.84
C LEU A 176 -0.68 20.98 9.85
N VAL A 177 -0.01 21.49 8.82
CA VAL A 177 1.45 21.65 8.77
C VAL A 177 1.92 22.60 9.89
N ASP A 178 1.29 23.77 10.03
CA ASP A 178 1.60 24.71 11.12
C ASP A 178 1.39 24.05 12.50
N LEU A 179 0.33 23.25 12.64
CA LEU A 179 0.04 22.52 13.87
C LEU A 179 1.11 21.45 14.18
N VAL A 180 1.70 20.80 13.17
CA VAL A 180 2.88 19.93 13.37
C VAL A 180 4.01 20.72 14.01
N HIS A 181 4.38 21.88 13.44
CA HIS A 181 5.49 22.70 13.96
C HIS A 181 5.25 23.18 15.39
N VAL A 182 4.00 23.47 15.76
CA VAL A 182 3.62 23.82 17.14
C VAL A 182 3.76 22.63 18.09
N LEU A 183 3.36 21.43 17.67
CA LEU A 183 3.32 20.24 18.53
C LEU A 183 4.68 19.56 18.65
N ASP A 184 5.48 19.58 17.58
CA ASP A 184 6.81 18.99 17.49
C ASP A 184 7.68 19.73 16.45
N PRO A 185 8.41 20.80 16.86
CA PRO A 185 9.28 21.55 15.96
C PRO A 185 10.57 20.80 15.58
N THR A 186 10.75 19.55 16.03
CA THR A 186 11.99 18.77 15.80
C THR A 186 11.92 17.87 14.57
N ARG A 187 10.77 17.82 13.89
CA ARG A 187 10.53 16.96 12.72
C ARG A 187 9.76 17.74 11.64
N PRO A 188 10.04 17.48 10.36
CA PRO A 188 9.33 18.08 9.25
C PRO A 188 7.89 17.54 9.12
N ALA A 189 7.03 18.39 8.60
CA ALA A 189 5.68 18.07 8.16
C ALA A 189 5.67 17.76 6.66
N ALA A 190 5.17 16.59 6.27
CA ALA A 190 5.08 16.20 4.86
C ALA A 190 3.64 16.18 4.35
N VAL A 191 3.49 16.31 3.04
CA VAL A 191 2.24 16.03 2.33
C VAL A 191 2.48 14.80 1.45
N GLY A 192 1.87 13.67 1.79
CA GLY A 192 1.93 12.45 0.98
C GLY A 192 1.00 12.55 -0.23
N GLY A 193 1.37 11.94 -1.36
CA GLY A 193 0.59 11.99 -2.59
C GLY A 193 0.23 13.42 -2.98
N ALA A 194 1.22 14.27 -3.24
CA ALA A 194 1.03 15.70 -3.43
C ALA A 194 1.13 16.15 -4.91
N GLN A 195 1.28 15.20 -5.84
CA GLN A 195 1.62 15.42 -7.25
C GLN A 195 0.54 16.10 -8.12
N ARG A 196 -0.52 16.64 -7.52
CA ARG A 196 -1.61 17.33 -8.24
C ARG A 196 -2.13 18.50 -7.42
N LYS A 197 -2.83 19.38 -8.14
CA LYS A 197 -3.50 20.57 -7.62
C LYS A 197 -2.64 21.50 -6.75
N GLY A 198 -1.31 21.40 -6.79
CA GLY A 198 -0.38 22.27 -6.05
C GLY A 198 -0.31 21.98 -4.55
N PHE A 199 -0.53 20.73 -4.15
CA PHE A 199 -0.36 20.29 -2.76
C PHE A 199 1.11 20.07 -2.37
N ASP A 200 2.00 19.91 -3.36
CA ASP A 200 3.41 19.60 -3.19
C ASP A 200 4.23 20.70 -2.50
N VAL A 201 3.75 21.94 -2.55
CA VAL A 201 4.41 23.11 -1.93
C VAL A 201 3.81 23.51 -0.58
N LEU A 202 2.89 22.72 -0.03
CA LEU A 202 2.17 23.07 1.20
C LEU A 202 2.83 22.56 2.49
N GLY A 203 3.80 21.66 2.38
CA GLY A 203 4.56 21.12 3.53
C GLY A 203 6.07 21.28 3.36
N ASP A 204 6.83 20.83 4.36
CA ASP A 204 8.29 20.87 4.35
C ASP A 204 8.89 19.83 3.38
N ILE A 205 8.17 18.72 3.16
CA ILE A 205 8.57 17.62 2.27
C ILE A 205 7.39 17.23 1.38
N ALA A 206 7.64 17.17 0.06
CA ALA A 206 6.70 16.61 -0.90
C ALA A 206 6.86 15.09 -1.03
N GLY A 207 5.78 14.35 -0.76
CA GLY A 207 5.65 12.94 -1.11
C GLY A 207 4.95 12.78 -2.45
N TYR A 208 5.64 12.24 -3.44
CA TYR A 208 5.08 11.99 -4.77
C TYR A 208 4.67 10.53 -4.94
N ASN A 209 3.40 10.30 -5.28
CA ASN A 209 2.86 8.97 -5.62
C ASN A 209 2.80 8.78 -7.14
N GLY A 210 2.87 7.53 -7.60
CA GLY A 210 2.60 7.16 -8.99
C GLY A 210 3.49 7.92 -9.98
N ASP A 211 2.88 8.70 -10.87
CA ASP A 211 3.57 9.54 -11.86
C ASP A 211 4.24 10.81 -11.32
N GLY A 212 4.09 11.09 -10.02
CA GLY A 212 4.63 12.30 -9.42
C GLY A 212 6.16 12.41 -9.51
N ALA A 213 6.89 11.30 -9.51
CA ALA A 213 8.35 11.31 -9.65
C ALA A 213 8.80 11.76 -11.07
N GLU A 214 8.01 11.44 -12.10
CA GLU A 214 8.22 11.90 -13.47
C GLU A 214 7.80 13.36 -13.66
N LEU A 215 6.66 13.75 -13.07
CA LEU A 215 6.13 15.11 -13.18
C LEU A 215 7.00 16.14 -12.44
N PHE A 216 7.59 15.76 -11.32
CA PHE A 216 8.39 16.62 -10.46
C PHE A 216 9.81 16.07 -10.33
N MET A 217 10.58 16.15 -11.42
CA MET A 217 11.92 15.55 -11.51
C MET A 217 12.91 16.15 -10.49
N ASP A 218 13.06 17.47 -10.47
CA ASP A 218 13.87 18.23 -9.49
C ASP A 218 13.09 19.49 -9.09
N PRO A 219 12.18 19.39 -8.11
CA PRO A 219 11.25 20.47 -7.77
C PRO A 219 11.89 21.57 -6.91
N GLY A 220 13.16 21.45 -6.53
CA GLY A 220 13.84 22.44 -5.68
C GLY A 220 13.34 22.50 -4.23
N ILE A 221 12.53 21.53 -3.80
CA ILE A 221 12.07 21.33 -2.42
C ILE A 221 12.47 19.93 -1.93
N PRO A 222 12.66 19.70 -0.62
CA PRO A 222 12.89 18.35 -0.11
C PRO A 222 11.74 17.42 -0.51
N ASN A 223 12.07 16.23 -1.02
CA ASN A 223 11.06 15.35 -1.58
C ASN A 223 11.46 13.87 -1.54
N ILE A 224 10.46 13.01 -1.68
CA ILE A 224 10.58 11.55 -1.72
C ILE A 224 9.52 10.96 -2.65
N VAL A 225 9.78 9.79 -3.24
CA VAL A 225 8.71 8.97 -3.84
C VAL A 225 7.97 8.27 -2.70
N SER A 226 6.79 8.76 -2.32
CA SER A 226 6.02 8.22 -1.19
C SER A 226 5.25 6.96 -1.55
N GLU A 227 4.94 6.75 -2.84
CA GLU A 227 4.37 5.51 -3.37
C GLU A 227 4.82 5.25 -4.80
N TYR A 228 5.23 4.02 -5.07
CA TYR A 228 5.35 3.50 -6.42
C TYR A 228 4.96 2.02 -6.45
N HIS A 229 4.50 1.57 -7.61
CA HIS A 229 4.09 0.19 -7.83
C HIS A 229 5.08 -0.53 -8.73
N GLY A 230 5.16 -1.84 -8.55
CA GLY A 230 5.99 -2.68 -9.41
C GLY A 230 5.59 -4.15 -9.47
N VAL A 231 4.58 -4.55 -8.70
CA VAL A 231 4.12 -5.94 -8.62
C VAL A 231 2.62 -5.97 -8.38
N GLN A 232 1.93 -6.91 -9.02
CA GLN A 232 0.54 -7.24 -8.71
C GLN A 232 0.33 -8.74 -8.88
N GLY A 233 -0.65 -9.28 -8.15
CA GLY A 233 -1.13 -10.64 -8.34
C GLY A 233 -1.07 -11.48 -7.06
N HIS A 234 -1.38 -12.76 -7.24
CA HIS A 234 -1.53 -13.75 -6.19
C HIS A 234 -0.31 -14.64 -6.00
N GLY A 235 -0.28 -15.35 -4.88
CA GLY A 235 0.74 -16.35 -4.58
C GLY A 235 2.16 -15.77 -4.66
N ALA A 236 3.09 -16.57 -5.16
CA ALA A 236 4.52 -16.26 -5.13
C ALA A 236 4.94 -15.12 -6.07
N GLY A 237 4.22 -14.88 -7.17
CA GLY A 237 4.62 -13.93 -8.20
C GLY A 237 5.94 -14.29 -8.90
N GLU A 238 6.39 -13.42 -9.80
CA GLU A 238 7.66 -13.57 -10.52
C GLU A 238 8.83 -12.96 -9.75
N TYR A 239 10.05 -13.41 -10.04
CA TYR A 239 11.28 -12.85 -9.45
C TYR A 239 11.68 -11.54 -10.14
N GLU A 240 10.82 -10.53 -10.06
CA GLU A 240 11.05 -9.23 -10.66
C GLU A 240 10.31 -8.13 -9.88
N VAL A 241 10.79 -6.91 -10.04
CA VAL A 241 10.07 -5.69 -9.65
C VAL A 241 10.05 -4.80 -10.88
N LYS A 242 8.85 -4.47 -11.36
CA LYS A 242 8.68 -3.50 -12.42
C LYS A 242 8.86 -2.09 -11.83
N TRP A 243 9.51 -1.23 -12.60
CA TRP A 243 9.69 0.17 -12.26
C TRP A 243 8.91 0.97 -13.30
N HIS A 244 8.17 1.96 -12.84
CA HIS A 244 7.40 2.83 -13.71
C HIS A 244 7.57 4.28 -13.25
N HIS A 245 7.18 5.24 -14.10
CA HIS A 245 6.91 6.60 -13.67
C HIS A 245 8.12 7.37 -13.09
N GLY A 246 9.33 7.10 -13.59
CA GLY A 246 10.54 7.86 -13.24
C GLY A 246 11.25 7.36 -11.98
N VAL A 247 10.81 6.24 -11.40
CA VAL A 247 11.39 5.66 -10.17
C VAL A 247 12.57 4.73 -10.44
N GLU A 248 12.87 4.44 -11.70
CA GLU A 248 13.95 3.57 -12.20
C GLU A 248 15.34 4.16 -11.91
N THR A 249 15.42 5.49 -11.86
CA THR A 249 16.68 6.23 -11.74
C THR A 249 16.80 6.82 -10.34
N ASP A 250 17.94 6.57 -9.70
CA ASP A 250 18.28 7.17 -8.41
C ASP A 250 18.88 8.56 -8.64
N TYR A 251 18.32 9.57 -7.99
CA TYR A 251 18.77 10.95 -8.09
C TYR A 251 19.28 11.44 -6.74
N PRO A 252 20.41 12.16 -6.68
CA PRO A 252 21.03 12.57 -5.41
C PRO A 252 20.17 13.54 -4.60
N TRP A 253 19.26 14.28 -5.23
CA TRP A 253 18.33 15.18 -4.53
C TRP A 253 17.06 14.49 -4.03
N ARG A 254 16.75 13.29 -4.52
CA ARG A 254 15.58 12.50 -4.12
C ARG A 254 15.93 11.76 -2.83
N SER A 255 15.18 11.99 -1.75
CA SER A 255 15.51 11.38 -0.45
C SER A 255 15.37 9.85 -0.43
N GLY A 256 14.62 9.29 -1.38
CA GLY A 256 14.45 7.86 -1.56
C GLY A 256 13.10 7.49 -2.18
N LYS A 257 12.66 6.24 -1.94
CA LYS A 257 11.43 5.67 -2.52
C LYS A 257 10.77 4.62 -1.64
N LEU A 258 9.45 4.68 -1.55
CA LEU A 258 8.63 3.82 -0.70
C LEU A 258 7.67 2.96 -1.55
N PHE A 259 7.87 1.64 -1.54
CA PHE A 259 7.12 0.69 -2.35
C PHE A 259 5.66 0.57 -1.87
N TRP A 260 4.70 0.56 -2.79
CA TRP A 260 3.31 0.20 -2.52
C TRP A 260 3.03 -1.24 -2.99
N CYS A 261 3.01 -2.22 -2.10
CA CYS A 261 3.11 -2.12 -0.63
C CYS A 261 3.94 -3.28 -0.03
N ALA A 262 4.25 -3.20 1.27
CA ALA A 262 5.00 -4.28 1.92
C ALA A 262 4.20 -5.59 1.94
N PHE A 263 2.93 -5.52 2.35
CA PHE A 263 2.05 -6.67 2.54
C PHE A 263 0.82 -6.54 1.67
N HIS A 264 0.32 -7.64 1.10
CA HIS A 264 -1.07 -7.67 0.66
C HIS A 264 -1.98 -7.27 1.82
N TYR A 265 -3.08 -6.62 1.48
CA TYR A 265 -4.02 -6.07 2.44
C TYR A 265 -5.44 -6.22 1.92
N LYS A 266 -6.45 -6.07 2.78
CA LYS A 266 -7.85 -6.04 2.35
C LYS A 266 -8.26 -4.60 2.14
N THR A 267 -8.96 -4.38 1.03
CA THR A 267 -9.53 -3.10 0.65
C THR A 267 -10.86 -3.34 -0.04
N ILE A 268 -11.73 -2.33 0.02
CA ILE A 268 -13.00 -2.27 -0.70
C ILE A 268 -12.81 -2.00 -2.20
N ALA A 269 -11.64 -1.52 -2.62
CA ALA A 269 -11.26 -1.44 -4.02
C ALA A 269 -11.00 -2.86 -4.56
N LYS A 270 -11.93 -3.41 -5.35
CA LYS A 270 -11.82 -4.77 -5.90
C LYS A 270 -10.46 -4.96 -6.58
N GLY A 271 -9.69 -5.95 -6.11
CA GLY A 271 -8.35 -6.27 -6.63
C GLY A 271 -7.20 -5.39 -6.12
N GLY A 272 -7.46 -4.26 -5.45
CA GLY A 272 -6.44 -3.28 -5.06
C GLY A 272 -5.46 -3.70 -3.97
N GLY A 273 -5.81 -4.73 -3.19
CA GLY A 273 -4.99 -5.21 -2.08
C GLY A 273 -3.87 -6.19 -2.44
N ARG A 274 -3.63 -6.43 -3.73
CA ARG A 274 -2.80 -7.54 -4.24
C ARG A 274 -1.41 -7.10 -4.74
N ASN A 275 -0.88 -6.02 -4.17
CA ASN A 275 0.37 -5.36 -4.62
C ASN A 275 1.55 -5.54 -3.63
N GLY A 276 1.46 -6.50 -2.73
CA GLY A 276 2.41 -6.72 -1.64
C GLY A 276 3.66 -7.43 -2.10
N LEU A 277 4.83 -7.06 -1.57
CA LEU A 277 6.06 -7.88 -1.67
C LEU A 277 5.97 -9.15 -0.81
N ILE A 278 5.13 -9.10 0.22
CA ILE A 278 4.77 -10.20 1.09
C ILE A 278 3.26 -10.42 0.98
N ASP A 279 2.80 -11.67 1.04
CA ASP A 279 1.38 -11.97 0.91
C ASP A 279 0.55 -11.63 2.16
N TYR A 280 -0.77 -11.85 2.08
CA TYR A 280 -1.71 -11.48 3.14
C TYR A 280 -1.48 -12.26 4.44
N TYR A 281 -0.84 -13.42 4.34
CA TYR A 281 -0.55 -14.36 5.43
C TYR A 281 0.92 -14.30 5.88
N ARG A 282 1.66 -13.30 5.41
CA ARG A 282 3.05 -13.01 5.78
C ARG A 282 4.05 -14.04 5.26
N LEU A 283 3.77 -14.70 4.13
CA LEU A 283 4.80 -15.42 3.38
C LEU A 283 5.44 -14.47 2.35
N PRO A 284 6.78 -14.35 2.34
CA PRO A 284 7.48 -13.60 1.30
C PRO A 284 7.14 -14.09 -0.10
N ARG A 285 6.94 -13.16 -1.04
CA ARG A 285 6.80 -13.45 -2.46
C ARG A 285 8.17 -13.36 -3.14
N ARG A 286 8.31 -13.84 -4.38
CA ARG A 286 9.59 -13.77 -5.11
C ARG A 286 10.15 -12.34 -5.24
N PRO A 287 9.34 -11.27 -5.45
CA PRO A 287 9.84 -9.90 -5.44
C PRO A 287 10.46 -9.43 -4.11
N TRP A 288 10.05 -10.02 -2.96
CA TRP A 288 10.72 -9.73 -1.67
C TRP A 288 12.17 -10.20 -1.68
N HIS A 289 12.43 -11.38 -2.27
CA HIS A 289 13.79 -11.88 -2.43
C HIS A 289 14.60 -11.06 -3.43
N TRP A 290 13.94 -10.45 -4.43
CA TRP A 290 14.60 -9.55 -5.38
C TRP A 290 15.19 -8.34 -4.65
N TYR A 291 14.41 -7.69 -3.76
CA TYR A 291 14.92 -6.59 -2.93
C TYR A 291 16.07 -7.01 -2.02
N ARG A 292 16.01 -8.22 -1.44
CA ARG A 292 17.09 -8.75 -0.60
C ARG A 292 18.40 -8.92 -1.35
N GLU A 293 18.33 -9.43 -2.56
CA GLU A 293 19.52 -9.52 -3.40
C GLU A 293 20.02 -8.12 -3.76
N ARG A 294 19.12 -7.24 -4.20
CA ARG A 294 19.45 -5.88 -4.65
C ARG A 294 20.06 -4.99 -3.56
N LEU A 295 19.47 -5.00 -2.37
CA LEU A 295 19.81 -4.08 -1.25
C LEU A 295 20.81 -4.69 -0.26
N LEU A 296 20.81 -6.02 -0.09
CA LEU A 296 21.66 -6.70 0.90
C LEU A 296 22.69 -7.66 0.27
N GLY A 297 22.63 -7.92 -1.03
CA GLY A 297 23.47 -8.94 -1.69
C GLY A 297 23.11 -10.37 -1.28
N ILE A 298 21.92 -10.60 -0.73
CA ILE A 298 21.47 -11.93 -0.30
C ILE A 298 20.74 -12.62 -1.45
N VAL A 299 21.42 -13.57 -2.09
CA VAL A 299 20.88 -14.38 -3.20
C VAL A 299 19.60 -15.12 -2.76
N PRO A 300 18.56 -15.18 -3.62
CA PRO A 300 17.35 -15.94 -3.34
C PRO A 300 17.65 -17.44 -3.11
N PRO A 301 16.89 -18.13 -2.24
CA PRO A 301 16.91 -19.58 -2.22
C PRO A 301 16.37 -20.13 -3.55
N ALA A 302 16.62 -21.41 -3.84
CA ALA A 302 15.93 -22.09 -4.93
C ALA A 302 14.41 -22.04 -4.68
N PHE A 303 13.66 -21.52 -5.66
CA PHE A 303 12.20 -21.49 -5.57
C PHE A 303 11.63 -22.90 -5.75
N PRO A 304 10.62 -23.31 -4.96
CA PRO A 304 10.02 -24.63 -5.07
C PRO A 304 9.53 -24.93 -6.49
N PRO A 305 9.94 -26.04 -7.12
CA PRO A 305 9.42 -26.40 -8.43
C PRO A 305 7.97 -26.89 -8.32
N PRO A 306 7.17 -26.79 -9.39
CA PRO A 306 5.90 -27.52 -9.48
C PRO A 306 6.12 -29.01 -9.28
N GLY A 307 5.27 -29.67 -8.50
CA GLY A 307 5.43 -31.09 -8.20
C GLY A 307 4.32 -31.65 -7.32
N GLU A 308 4.28 -32.98 -7.21
CA GLU A 308 3.38 -33.68 -6.30
C GLU A 308 3.95 -33.68 -4.88
N ALA A 309 3.10 -33.36 -3.90
CA ALA A 309 3.46 -33.49 -2.50
C ALA A 309 3.38 -34.96 -2.07
N ALA A 310 4.41 -35.44 -1.37
CA ALA A 310 4.44 -36.73 -0.68
C ALA A 310 4.31 -36.56 0.84
N ALA A 311 4.64 -35.38 1.39
CA ALA A 311 4.58 -35.10 2.82
C ALA A 311 4.25 -33.62 3.11
N MET A 312 4.07 -33.31 4.40
CA MET A 312 3.94 -31.94 4.91
C MET A 312 4.97 -31.69 6.01
N ARG A 313 5.34 -30.42 6.21
CA ARG A 313 6.08 -29.94 7.37
C ARG A 313 5.31 -28.80 8.02
N LEU A 314 5.07 -28.88 9.33
CA LEU A 314 4.45 -27.82 10.12
C LEU A 314 5.51 -27.22 11.06
N ARG A 315 5.66 -25.90 11.03
CA ARG A 315 6.55 -25.14 11.93
C ARG A 315 5.84 -23.94 12.53
N ALA A 316 6.39 -23.42 13.62
CA ALA A 316 6.01 -22.15 14.24
C ALA A 316 7.24 -21.24 14.39
N ASP A 317 7.04 -19.93 14.44
CA ASP A 317 8.09 -18.95 14.73
C ASP A 317 8.36 -18.76 16.23
N ALA A 318 7.51 -19.33 17.08
CA ALA A 318 7.62 -19.29 18.53
C ALA A 318 7.06 -20.58 19.15
N ASP A 319 7.79 -21.13 20.13
CA ASP A 319 7.35 -22.28 20.93
C ASP A 319 6.45 -21.86 22.11
N GLU A 320 6.54 -20.60 22.53
CA GLU A 320 5.79 -20.01 23.62
C GLU A 320 5.02 -18.76 23.19
N ILE A 321 3.75 -18.64 23.58
CA ILE A 321 2.89 -17.49 23.28
C ILE A 321 2.21 -16.95 24.55
N PRO A 322 2.09 -15.63 24.73
CA PRO A 322 1.44 -15.07 25.92
C PRO A 322 -0.09 -15.19 25.84
N THR A 323 -0.74 -15.32 26.99
CA THR A 323 -2.22 -15.41 27.11
C THR A 323 -2.92 -14.07 27.28
N ASP A 324 -2.18 -12.96 27.25
CA ASP A 324 -2.69 -11.61 27.49
C ASP A 324 -3.26 -10.92 26.24
N GLY A 325 -3.22 -11.61 25.09
CA GLY A 325 -3.68 -11.10 23.79
C GLY A 325 -2.66 -10.24 23.05
N THR A 326 -1.43 -10.10 23.56
CA THR A 326 -0.40 -9.29 22.91
C THR A 326 0.50 -10.08 21.97
N GLY A 327 0.46 -11.41 22.02
CA GLY A 327 1.30 -12.29 21.21
C GLY A 327 0.53 -13.43 20.57
N ASP A 328 1.22 -14.09 19.65
CA ASP A 328 0.75 -15.17 18.78
C ASP A 328 1.97 -15.97 18.28
N ALA A 329 1.70 -17.05 17.55
CA ALA A 329 2.70 -17.76 16.76
C ALA A 329 2.24 -17.84 15.31
N GLN A 330 3.12 -17.53 14.36
CA GLN A 330 2.89 -17.79 12.95
C GLN A 330 3.16 -19.27 12.65
N LEU A 331 2.09 -20.01 12.36
CA LEU A 331 2.20 -21.39 11.89
C LEU A 331 2.41 -21.38 10.38
N ILE A 332 3.34 -22.20 9.89
CA ILE A 332 3.62 -22.36 8.46
C ILE A 332 3.56 -23.85 8.14
N VAL A 333 2.75 -24.22 7.14
CA VAL A 333 2.73 -25.56 6.56
C VAL A 333 3.36 -25.52 5.18
N GLU A 334 4.35 -26.38 4.94
CA GLU A 334 4.99 -26.57 3.64
C GLU A 334 4.66 -27.95 3.08
N PHE A 335 4.42 -28.03 1.77
CA PHE A 335 4.30 -29.28 1.03
C PHE A 335 5.68 -29.73 0.53
N LEU A 336 5.98 -31.01 0.75
CA LEU A 336 7.28 -31.61 0.45
C LEU A 336 7.14 -32.76 -0.55
N ASP A 337 8.15 -32.97 -1.39
CA ASP A 337 8.30 -34.17 -2.20
C ASP A 337 8.77 -35.39 -1.38
N ALA A 338 9.06 -36.49 -2.06
CA ALA A 338 9.52 -37.75 -1.44
C ALA A 338 10.92 -37.64 -0.81
N ASP A 339 11.73 -36.68 -1.24
CA ASP A 339 13.08 -36.42 -0.73
C ASP A 339 13.06 -35.44 0.46
N GLY A 340 11.91 -34.84 0.76
CA GLY A 340 11.71 -33.90 1.86
C GLY A 340 11.98 -32.44 1.48
N GLU A 341 12.12 -32.15 0.19
CA GLU A 341 12.32 -30.82 -0.36
C GLU A 341 10.98 -30.15 -0.68
N ARG A 342 10.93 -28.82 -0.59
CA ARG A 342 9.69 -28.08 -0.78
C ARG A 342 9.28 -28.07 -2.26
N VAL A 343 8.01 -28.37 -2.53
CA VAL A 343 7.40 -28.29 -3.86
C VAL A 343 6.23 -27.33 -3.88
N ALA A 344 6.00 -26.66 -5.01
CA ALA A 344 4.90 -25.73 -5.24
C ALA A 344 3.57 -26.46 -5.48
N ALA A 345 3.20 -27.39 -4.60
CA ALA A 345 1.97 -28.17 -4.73
C ALA A 345 0.72 -27.33 -4.39
N GLU A 346 -0.26 -27.36 -5.28
CA GLU A 346 -1.54 -26.66 -5.11
C GLU A 346 -2.53 -27.51 -4.30
N ARG A 347 -2.36 -27.50 -2.97
CA ARG A 347 -3.19 -28.29 -2.06
C ARG A 347 -3.78 -27.44 -0.94
N SER A 348 -4.94 -27.85 -0.47
CA SER A 348 -5.56 -27.30 0.74
C SER A 348 -5.07 -28.06 1.98
N VAL A 349 -4.98 -27.36 3.10
CA VAL A 349 -4.67 -27.93 4.42
C VAL A 349 -5.62 -27.38 5.47
N THR A 350 -6.08 -28.26 6.35
CA THR A 350 -6.85 -27.88 7.54
C THR A 350 -5.95 -27.99 8.76
N LEU A 351 -5.80 -26.87 9.47
CA LEU A 351 -5.17 -26.80 10.79
C LEU A 351 -6.27 -26.91 11.85
N THR A 352 -6.10 -27.81 12.82
CA THR A 352 -7.07 -28.08 13.89
C THR A 352 -6.38 -28.12 15.24
N VAL A 353 -6.96 -27.47 16.24
CA VAL A 353 -6.56 -27.60 17.65
C VAL A 353 -7.06 -28.94 18.18
N VAL A 354 -6.15 -29.85 18.49
CA VAL A 354 -6.46 -31.20 19.01
C VAL A 354 -6.27 -31.30 20.53
N GLU A 355 -5.54 -30.36 21.12
CA GLU A 355 -5.40 -30.19 22.57
C GLU A 355 -5.20 -28.71 22.88
N GLY A 356 -5.76 -28.23 23.99
CA GLY A 356 -5.71 -26.83 24.39
C GLY A 356 -6.93 -26.01 23.92
N GLU A 357 -6.87 -24.69 24.12
CA GLU A 357 -7.97 -23.75 23.85
C GLU A 357 -7.56 -22.58 22.96
N GLY A 358 -6.44 -22.71 22.27
CA GLY A 358 -6.01 -21.74 21.27
C GLY A 358 -6.95 -21.68 20.07
N LEU A 359 -6.76 -20.65 19.26
CA LEU A 359 -7.71 -20.22 18.25
C LEU A 359 -7.01 -19.75 16.98
N PHE A 360 -7.65 -20.12 15.87
CA PHE A 360 -7.57 -19.45 14.59
C PHE A 360 -8.71 -18.42 14.47
N PRO A 361 -8.70 -17.57 13.43
CA PRO A 361 -9.80 -16.66 13.15
C PRO A 361 -11.18 -17.31 13.09
N SER A 362 -11.26 -18.55 12.60
CA SER A 362 -12.48 -19.34 12.46
C SER A 362 -12.80 -20.23 13.67
N GLY A 363 -12.09 -20.06 14.79
CA GLY A 363 -12.27 -20.88 16.00
C GLY A 363 -11.17 -21.92 16.16
N THR A 364 -11.53 -23.18 16.38
CA THR A 364 -10.55 -24.25 16.66
C THR A 364 -10.00 -24.95 15.42
N ALA A 365 -10.47 -24.58 14.22
CA ALA A 365 -9.93 -25.08 12.97
C ALA A 365 -9.98 -24.01 11.88
N ILE A 366 -9.06 -24.07 10.92
CA ILE A 366 -9.04 -23.22 9.71
C ILE A 366 -8.55 -24.04 8.52
N THR A 367 -9.19 -23.86 7.36
CA THR A 367 -8.73 -24.43 6.09
C THR A 367 -8.09 -23.33 5.24
N LEU A 368 -6.92 -23.64 4.69
CA LEU A 368 -6.07 -22.77 3.89
C LEU A 368 -5.72 -23.48 2.57
N GLY A 369 -5.44 -22.74 1.52
CA GLY A 369 -5.21 -23.25 0.16
C GLY A 369 -5.53 -22.19 -0.92
N ALA A 370 -5.48 -22.61 -2.19
CA ALA A 370 -5.69 -21.73 -3.35
C ALA A 370 -7.06 -21.01 -3.32
N GLU A 371 -8.14 -21.72 -2.99
CA GLU A 371 -9.51 -21.17 -2.87
C GLU A 371 -9.65 -20.06 -1.82
N THR A 372 -8.76 -20.06 -0.83
CA THR A 372 -8.73 -19.04 0.24
C THR A 372 -7.68 -17.96 -0.02
N GLU A 373 -7.01 -18.00 -1.17
CA GLU A 373 -5.92 -17.10 -1.56
C GLU A 373 -4.78 -17.05 -0.50
N SER A 374 -4.52 -18.19 0.16
CA SER A 374 -3.52 -18.30 1.24
C SER A 374 -2.31 -19.18 0.89
N LEU A 375 -2.28 -19.73 -0.32
CA LEU A 375 -1.20 -20.57 -0.83
C LEU A 375 -0.15 -19.73 -1.56
N ASN A 376 1.12 -19.96 -1.23
CA ASN A 376 2.27 -19.31 -1.84
C ASN A 376 3.43 -20.31 -1.96
N ASP A 377 3.86 -20.64 -3.19
CA ASP A 377 4.92 -21.61 -3.51
C ASP A 377 4.79 -22.92 -2.70
N GLY A 378 3.59 -23.50 -2.63
CA GLY A 378 3.35 -24.74 -1.88
C GLY A 378 3.49 -24.62 -0.36
N ALA A 379 3.27 -23.43 0.19
CA ALA A 379 3.11 -23.22 1.61
C ALA A 379 1.90 -22.36 1.94
N VAL A 380 1.38 -22.53 3.15
CA VAL A 380 0.37 -21.65 3.74
C VAL A 380 0.85 -21.18 5.11
N ALA A 381 0.33 -20.04 5.58
CA ALA A 381 0.61 -19.55 6.91
C ALA A 381 -0.63 -19.00 7.60
N ILE A 382 -0.66 -19.03 8.94
CA ILE A 382 -1.69 -18.38 9.75
C ILE A 382 -1.17 -18.08 11.16
N GLU A 383 -1.61 -16.96 11.73
CA GLU A 383 -1.34 -16.63 13.12
C GLU A 383 -2.28 -17.42 14.06
N PHE A 384 -1.71 -18.08 15.05
CA PHE A 384 -2.38 -18.83 16.10
C PHE A 384 -2.24 -18.13 17.45
N ARG A 385 -3.33 -18.06 18.21
CA ARG A 385 -3.39 -17.33 19.50
C ARG A 385 -3.92 -18.24 20.60
N SER A 386 -3.53 -17.99 21.84
CA SER A 386 -4.20 -18.58 23.00
C SER A 386 -4.45 -17.51 24.06
N TYR A 387 -5.55 -17.66 24.78
CA TYR A 387 -5.90 -16.83 25.96
C TYR A 387 -5.97 -17.67 27.24
N VAL A 388 -5.64 -18.96 27.15
CA VAL A 388 -5.68 -19.91 28.25
C VAL A 388 -4.31 -20.56 28.35
N PRO A 389 -3.67 -20.52 29.54
CA PRO A 389 -2.33 -21.06 29.69
C PRO A 389 -2.33 -22.58 29.55
N GLY A 390 -1.18 -23.12 29.17
CA GLY A 390 -0.95 -24.55 29.01
C GLY A 390 -0.67 -24.96 27.57
N ARG A 391 -0.55 -26.28 27.40
CA ARG A 391 -0.17 -26.92 26.15
C ARG A 391 -1.22 -26.70 25.07
N GLN A 392 -0.75 -26.35 23.87
CA GLN A 392 -1.55 -26.20 22.66
C GLN A 392 -1.01 -27.18 21.62
N ARG A 393 -1.82 -28.14 21.17
CA ARG A 393 -1.43 -29.08 20.13
C ARG A 393 -2.26 -28.84 18.89
N ILE A 394 -1.57 -28.61 17.78
CA ILE A 394 -2.16 -28.28 16.50
C ILE A 394 -1.80 -29.37 15.50
N ARG A 395 -2.80 -29.89 14.78
CA ARG A 395 -2.64 -30.86 13.70
C ARG A 395 -2.92 -30.20 12.35
N ALA A 396 -2.03 -30.39 11.38
CA ALA A 396 -2.26 -30.08 9.97
C ALA A 396 -2.62 -31.37 9.20
N ALA A 397 -3.68 -31.31 8.40
CA ALA A 397 -4.14 -32.43 7.57
C ALA A 397 -4.46 -31.94 6.14
N SER A 398 -4.06 -32.72 5.14
CA SER A 398 -4.34 -32.51 3.73
C SER A 398 -4.62 -33.85 3.07
N ASP A 399 -5.57 -33.91 2.14
CA ASP A 399 -6.11 -35.17 1.61
C ASP A 399 -5.03 -36.06 0.99
N GLY A 400 -4.90 -37.31 1.43
CA GLY A 400 -3.90 -38.24 0.90
C GLY A 400 -2.47 -38.05 1.43
N LEU A 401 -2.22 -37.08 2.32
CA LEU A 401 -0.93 -36.91 3.00
C LEU A 401 -1.06 -37.31 4.48
N ALA A 402 0.03 -37.85 5.05
CA ALA A 402 0.07 -38.11 6.48
C ALA A 402 -0.03 -36.78 7.26
N PRO A 403 -0.86 -36.70 8.33
CA PRO A 403 -0.97 -35.49 9.12
C PRO A 403 0.31 -35.23 9.92
N VAL A 404 0.59 -33.96 10.18
CA VAL A 404 1.69 -33.52 11.05
C VAL A 404 1.16 -32.71 12.23
N GLU A 405 1.86 -32.74 13.35
CA GLU A 405 1.48 -32.02 14.57
C GLU A 405 2.63 -31.16 15.08
N ILE A 406 2.27 -30.07 15.75
CA ILE A 406 3.17 -29.23 16.52
C ILE A 406 2.57 -28.95 17.90
N GLU A 407 3.45 -28.68 18.85
CA GLU A 407 3.10 -28.29 20.20
C GLU A 407 3.67 -26.91 20.52
N LEU A 408 2.83 -26.06 21.07
CA LEU A 408 3.19 -24.75 21.62
C LEU A 408 2.77 -24.69 23.09
N THR A 409 3.38 -23.78 23.85
CA THR A 409 2.99 -23.49 25.23
C THR A 409 2.40 -22.08 25.33
N ALA A 410 1.16 -21.98 25.78
CA ALA A 410 0.57 -20.70 26.13
C ALA A 410 0.97 -20.33 27.58
N VAL A 411 1.63 -19.20 27.77
CA VAL A 411 2.18 -18.76 29.05
C VAL A 411 1.46 -17.53 29.58
N GLY A 412 1.20 -17.51 30.89
CA GLY A 412 0.57 -16.40 31.58
C GLY A 412 -0.37 -16.83 32.69
N GLU A 413 -0.94 -15.87 33.40
CA GLU A 413 -1.82 -16.13 34.53
C GLU A 413 -3.17 -16.71 34.08
N PRO A 414 -3.70 -17.74 34.76
CA PRO A 414 -5.05 -18.23 34.52
C PRO A 414 -6.06 -17.09 34.72
N ARG A 415 -6.85 -16.79 33.70
CA ARG A 415 -7.96 -15.83 33.78
C ARG A 415 -9.29 -16.56 33.95
N PRO A 416 -10.28 -15.98 34.65
CA PRO A 416 -11.61 -16.57 34.76
C PRO A 416 -12.21 -16.79 33.36
N VAL A 417 -12.46 -18.05 33.00
CA VAL A 417 -13.07 -18.41 31.73
C VAL A 417 -14.54 -17.97 31.76
N ARG A 418 -14.89 -16.91 31.03
CA ARG A 418 -16.29 -16.61 30.75
C ARG A 418 -16.78 -17.60 29.67
N PRO A 419 -17.98 -18.18 29.80
CA PRO A 419 -18.54 -19.04 28.75
C PRO A 419 -18.53 -18.31 27.40
N ARG A 420 -17.88 -18.90 26.41
CA ARG A 420 -17.75 -18.30 25.08
C ARG A 420 -19.07 -18.41 24.31
N ARG A 421 -19.61 -17.28 23.87
CA ARG A 421 -20.58 -17.21 22.77
C ARG A 421 -19.82 -16.71 21.55
N LEU A 422 -19.46 -17.61 20.64
CA LEU A 422 -19.03 -17.19 19.31
C LEU A 422 -20.27 -16.63 18.63
N ALA A 423 -20.28 -15.32 18.40
CA ALA A 423 -21.30 -14.73 17.55
C ALA A 423 -21.16 -15.35 16.15
N PRO A 424 -22.27 -15.64 15.45
CA PRO A 424 -22.16 -15.90 14.02
C PRO A 424 -21.44 -14.70 13.36
N PRO A 425 -20.64 -14.94 12.31
CA PRO A 425 -20.00 -13.86 11.58
C PRO A 425 -21.06 -12.82 11.21
N ALA A 426 -20.74 -11.54 11.44
CA ALA A 426 -21.66 -10.46 11.10
C ALA A 426 -22.00 -10.56 9.59
N PRO A 427 -23.27 -10.33 9.19
CA PRO A 427 -23.59 -10.18 7.79
C PRO A 427 -22.82 -8.97 7.25
N TYR A 428 -21.85 -9.20 6.37
CA TYR A 428 -21.17 -8.12 5.67
C TYR A 428 -22.17 -7.52 4.67
N ILE A 429 -22.60 -6.28 4.91
CA ILE A 429 -23.35 -5.50 3.92
C ILE A 429 -22.30 -4.90 2.99
N THR A 430 -22.19 -5.40 1.76
CA THR A 430 -21.16 -5.04 0.77
C THR A 430 -21.73 -4.39 -0.49
N GLU A 431 -22.89 -3.74 -0.41
CA GLU A 431 -23.42 -3.03 -1.56
C GLU A 431 -22.97 -1.58 -1.50
N ALA A 432 -22.16 -1.19 -2.49
CA ALA A 432 -21.82 0.20 -2.73
C ALA A 432 -23.13 0.96 -3.00
N PRO A 433 -23.34 2.15 -2.41
CA PRO A 433 -24.46 3.00 -2.81
C PRO A 433 -24.34 3.33 -4.31
N GLU A 434 -25.47 3.41 -5.01
CA GLU A 434 -25.51 3.88 -6.41
C GLU A 434 -24.99 5.32 -6.46
N GLY A 435 -23.84 5.53 -7.11
CA GLY A 435 -23.27 6.86 -7.31
C GLY A 435 -24.15 7.69 -8.25
N ALA A 436 -24.44 8.93 -7.88
CA ALA A 436 -25.11 9.89 -8.76
C ALA A 436 -24.07 10.64 -9.61
N GLY A 437 -24.23 10.60 -10.94
CA GLY A 437 -23.44 11.42 -11.90
C GLY A 437 -22.44 10.64 -12.77
N THR A 438 -21.97 11.29 -13.84
CA THR A 438 -20.98 10.77 -14.80
C THR A 438 -19.70 11.60 -14.67
N TYR A 439 -18.60 10.97 -14.28
CA TYR A 439 -17.28 11.58 -14.11
C TYR A 439 -16.23 10.61 -14.65
N SER A 440 -15.07 11.15 -15.02
CA SER A 440 -14.04 10.32 -15.64
C SER A 440 -13.16 9.66 -14.58
N LEU A 441 -13.12 8.32 -14.60
CA LEU A 441 -12.22 7.48 -13.84
C LEU A 441 -10.75 7.74 -14.17
N ALA A 442 -10.41 8.35 -15.31
CA ALA A 442 -9.02 8.67 -15.62
C ALA A 442 -8.55 9.97 -14.97
N ASP A 443 -9.47 10.82 -14.48
CA ASP A 443 -9.13 12.17 -14.02
C ASP A 443 -8.16 12.13 -12.84
N TYR A 444 -7.10 12.94 -12.95
CA TYR A 444 -5.99 13.05 -12.01
C TYR A 444 -5.18 11.78 -11.77
N ARG A 445 -5.41 10.70 -12.52
CA ARG A 445 -4.68 9.42 -12.37
C ARG A 445 -3.35 9.36 -13.13
N PRO A 446 -2.44 8.45 -12.75
CA PRO A 446 -1.15 8.30 -13.39
C PRO A 446 -1.25 7.98 -14.88
N VAL A 447 -0.36 8.59 -15.66
CA VAL A 447 -0.25 8.33 -17.10
C VAL A 447 1.16 7.89 -17.44
N ALA A 448 1.30 6.77 -18.13
CA ALA A 448 2.56 6.33 -18.70
C ALA A 448 2.60 6.67 -20.20
N ALA A 449 3.78 7.01 -20.72
CA ALA A 449 3.97 7.26 -22.14
C ALA A 449 5.27 6.65 -22.64
N SER A 450 5.27 6.28 -23.93
CA SER A 450 6.48 5.84 -24.65
C SER A 450 7.61 6.88 -24.61
N SER A 451 7.25 8.17 -24.68
CA SER A 451 8.14 9.32 -24.54
C SER A 451 7.31 10.57 -24.31
N ALA A 452 7.93 11.64 -23.82
CA ALA A 452 7.30 12.95 -23.67
C ALA A 452 8.30 14.09 -23.89
N LEU A 453 7.89 15.15 -24.60
CA LEU A 453 8.66 16.39 -24.68
C LEU A 453 8.65 17.09 -23.31
N PRO A 454 9.72 17.84 -22.94
CA PRO A 454 9.71 18.67 -21.75
C PRO A 454 8.50 19.60 -21.71
N GLY A 455 7.74 19.58 -20.61
CA GLY A 455 6.51 20.36 -20.45
C GLY A 455 5.25 19.77 -21.13
N HIS A 456 5.35 18.57 -21.73
CA HIS A 456 4.25 17.88 -22.41
C HIS A 456 4.13 16.41 -21.94
N GLY A 457 4.25 16.22 -20.62
CA GLY A 457 4.15 14.91 -19.97
C GLY A 457 2.79 14.23 -20.15
N GLY A 458 2.72 12.91 -19.93
CA GLY A 458 1.49 12.15 -20.07
C GLY A 458 0.35 12.65 -19.17
N GLY A 459 0.67 13.16 -17.98
CA GLY A 459 -0.30 13.65 -17.00
C GLY A 459 -1.21 14.78 -17.49
N HIS A 460 -0.85 15.48 -18.57
CA HIS A 460 -1.74 16.45 -19.20
C HIS A 460 -3.02 15.83 -19.76
N ALA A 461 -2.95 14.57 -20.21
CA ALA A 461 -4.11 13.88 -20.77
C ALA A 461 -5.16 13.47 -19.72
N THR A 462 -4.82 13.54 -18.43
CA THR A 462 -5.73 13.20 -17.32
C THR A 462 -5.92 14.33 -16.32
N ASP A 463 -5.24 15.48 -16.45
CA ASP A 463 -5.56 16.68 -15.66
C ASP A 463 -6.64 17.50 -16.41
N PRO A 464 -7.91 17.51 -15.97
CA PRO A 464 -9.00 18.25 -16.63
C PRO A 464 -8.79 19.78 -16.63
N ARG A 465 -7.78 20.28 -15.92
CA ARG A 465 -7.40 21.71 -15.88
C ARG A 465 -6.20 22.02 -16.78
N SER A 466 -5.59 21.02 -17.40
CA SER A 466 -4.44 21.21 -18.27
C SER A 466 -4.80 22.09 -19.47
N THR A 467 -3.97 23.09 -19.74
CA THR A 467 -3.99 23.86 -20.99
C THR A 467 -2.98 23.33 -22.01
N GLU A 468 -2.18 22.34 -21.61
CA GLU A 468 -1.20 21.64 -22.43
C GLU A 468 -1.70 20.24 -22.77
N CYS A 469 -1.06 19.61 -23.76
CA CYS A 469 -1.33 18.25 -24.19
C CYS A 469 -0.10 17.35 -24.02
N TRP A 470 -0.30 16.03 -24.02
CA TRP A 470 0.81 15.11 -24.17
C TRP A 470 1.39 15.19 -25.58
N ARG A 471 2.72 15.27 -25.67
CA ARG A 471 3.47 15.25 -26.93
C ARG A 471 4.64 14.29 -26.81
N ALA A 472 4.67 13.28 -27.66
CA ALA A 472 5.80 12.35 -27.74
C ALA A 472 7.10 13.08 -28.14
N ALA A 473 8.19 12.80 -27.43
CA ALA A 473 9.53 13.27 -27.83
C ALA A 473 10.05 12.48 -29.04
N ASP A 474 9.79 11.18 -29.09
CA ASP A 474 10.00 10.37 -30.29
C ASP A 474 8.74 10.41 -31.16
N ARG A 475 8.87 11.01 -32.35
CA ARG A 475 7.79 11.13 -33.34
C ARG A 475 7.77 9.96 -34.33
N GLY A 476 8.52 8.88 -34.09
CA GLY A 476 8.53 7.68 -34.91
C GLY A 476 7.34 6.72 -34.66
N PRO A 477 7.25 5.64 -35.46
CA PRO A 477 6.29 4.55 -35.29
C PRO A 477 6.35 3.90 -33.90
N GLY A 478 5.19 3.51 -33.36
CA GLY A 478 5.10 2.72 -32.14
C GLY A 478 5.00 3.53 -30.84
N ALA A 479 4.86 4.86 -30.95
CA ALA A 479 4.55 5.69 -29.80
C ALA A 479 3.20 5.30 -29.17
N TRP A 480 3.08 5.46 -27.86
CA TRP A 480 1.87 5.18 -27.09
C TRP A 480 1.76 6.08 -25.85
N LEU A 481 0.51 6.22 -25.37
CA LEU A 481 0.10 6.90 -24.15
C LEU A 481 -0.90 6.01 -23.40
N THR A 482 -0.75 5.82 -22.09
CA THR A 482 -1.60 4.93 -21.29
C THR A 482 -2.06 5.63 -20.01
N ALA A 483 -3.36 5.87 -19.90
CA ALA A 483 -3.99 6.30 -18.65
C ALA A 483 -4.21 5.07 -17.76
N SER A 484 -3.56 5.04 -16.59
CA SER A 484 -3.80 4.03 -15.56
C SER A 484 -5.07 4.38 -14.80
N LEU A 485 -5.93 3.39 -14.57
CA LEU A 485 -7.04 3.51 -13.63
C LEU A 485 -6.63 3.04 -12.22
N GLU A 486 -5.41 2.53 -12.05
CA GLU A 486 -4.81 1.97 -10.82
C GLU A 486 -5.48 0.69 -10.31
N PHE A 487 -6.81 0.62 -10.40
CA PHE A 487 -7.67 -0.52 -10.07
C PHE A 487 -8.50 -0.93 -11.29
N PRO A 488 -8.97 -2.19 -11.34
CA PRO A 488 -9.90 -2.63 -12.36
C PRO A 488 -11.32 -2.08 -12.08
N TYR A 489 -11.88 -1.37 -13.06
CA TYR A 489 -13.24 -0.83 -13.05
C TYR A 489 -14.08 -1.44 -14.18
N GLU A 490 -15.38 -1.53 -13.94
CA GLU A 490 -16.36 -1.73 -15.03
C GLU A 490 -16.50 -0.41 -15.78
N VAL A 491 -16.15 -0.42 -17.07
CA VAL A 491 -16.20 0.75 -17.95
C VAL A 491 -17.01 0.45 -19.19
N ASN A 492 -17.71 1.46 -19.70
CA ASN A 492 -18.57 1.33 -20.88
C ASN A 492 -18.44 2.50 -21.85
N ARG A 493 -17.70 3.56 -21.50
CA ARG A 493 -17.56 4.73 -22.35
C ARG A 493 -16.19 5.38 -22.22
N ILE A 494 -15.58 5.74 -23.35
CA ILE A 494 -14.29 6.42 -23.42
C ILE A 494 -14.42 7.61 -24.36
N GLU A 495 -13.96 8.78 -23.91
CA GLU A 495 -13.80 9.97 -24.75
C GLU A 495 -12.30 10.24 -24.93
N VAL A 496 -11.88 10.52 -26.16
CA VAL A 496 -10.51 10.93 -26.48
C VAL A 496 -10.57 12.30 -27.13
N ARG A 497 -9.65 13.19 -26.77
CA ARG A 497 -9.45 14.46 -27.45
C ARG A 497 -8.01 14.58 -27.90
N PHE A 498 -7.82 14.81 -29.19
CA PHE A 498 -6.54 15.12 -29.81
C PHE A 498 -6.41 16.63 -29.98
N ALA A 499 -5.18 17.15 -29.89
CA ALA A 499 -4.91 18.58 -30.08
C ALA A 499 -5.24 19.05 -31.51
N GLU A 500 -5.11 18.14 -32.47
CA GLU A 500 -5.49 18.32 -33.87
C GLU A 500 -6.16 17.05 -34.41
N PRO A 501 -7.01 17.15 -35.45
CA PRO A 501 -7.60 15.98 -36.09
C PRO A 501 -6.53 14.94 -36.49
N PRO A 502 -6.68 13.66 -36.09
CA PRO A 502 -5.77 12.60 -36.45
C PRO A 502 -5.54 12.48 -37.96
N VAL A 503 -4.29 12.69 -38.40
CA VAL A 503 -3.87 12.50 -39.80
C VAL A 503 -3.10 11.19 -40.02
N HIS A 504 -2.94 10.39 -38.96
CA HIS A 504 -2.27 9.09 -38.97
C HIS A 504 -3.16 8.04 -38.28
N PRO A 505 -2.98 6.74 -38.59
CA PRO A 505 -3.69 5.68 -37.90
C PRO A 505 -3.39 5.63 -36.40
N TRP A 506 -4.38 5.24 -35.62
CA TRP A 506 -4.25 5.07 -34.17
C TRP A 506 -5.19 3.98 -33.65
N ILE A 507 -4.87 3.46 -32.46
CA ILE A 507 -5.59 2.35 -31.83
C ILE A 507 -5.97 2.75 -30.42
N LEU A 508 -7.24 2.60 -30.07
CA LEU A 508 -7.73 2.63 -28.70
C LEU A 508 -7.73 1.22 -28.14
N GLU A 509 -7.10 1.04 -26.99
CA GLU A 509 -6.95 -0.25 -26.33
C GLU A 509 -7.37 -0.14 -24.87
N THR A 510 -7.91 -1.23 -24.34
CA THR A 510 -8.21 -1.37 -22.90
C THR A 510 -7.48 -2.59 -22.36
N SER A 511 -7.08 -2.54 -21.09
CA SER A 511 -6.39 -3.65 -20.43
C SER A 511 -7.03 -3.94 -19.08
N PRO A 512 -7.46 -5.19 -18.78
CA PRO A 512 -8.04 -5.54 -17.48
C PRO A 512 -7.00 -5.69 -16.37
N ASP A 513 -5.74 -5.95 -16.71
CA ASP A 513 -4.62 -6.18 -15.79
C ASP A 513 -3.59 -5.02 -15.77
N GLY A 514 -3.66 -4.12 -16.75
CA GLY A 514 -2.72 -3.02 -16.97
C GLY A 514 -1.50 -3.41 -17.82
N ASP A 515 -1.38 -4.69 -18.20
CA ASP A 515 -0.22 -5.26 -18.92
C ASP A 515 -0.62 -5.76 -20.32
N THR A 516 -1.74 -6.48 -20.42
CA THR A 516 -2.25 -7.07 -21.66
C THR A 516 -3.30 -6.15 -22.28
N PHE A 517 -3.00 -5.58 -23.43
CA PHE A 517 -3.88 -4.61 -24.10
C PHE A 517 -4.67 -5.25 -25.22
N GLU A 518 -5.97 -5.02 -25.20
CA GLU A 518 -6.91 -5.48 -26.23
C GLU A 518 -7.45 -4.28 -27.02
N PRO A 519 -7.30 -4.29 -28.35
CA PRO A 519 -7.86 -3.25 -29.20
C PRO A 519 -9.39 -3.16 -29.08
N LEU A 520 -9.87 -1.98 -28.67
CA LEU A 520 -11.27 -1.61 -28.64
C LEU A 520 -11.69 -0.93 -29.95
N HIS A 521 -10.83 -0.07 -30.49
CA HIS A 521 -11.08 0.62 -31.75
C HIS A 521 -9.78 0.80 -32.55
N ARG A 522 -9.90 0.76 -33.88
CA ARG A 522 -8.82 1.10 -34.82
C ARG A 522 -9.35 2.16 -35.77
N ALA A 523 -8.67 3.29 -35.84
CA ALA A 523 -9.01 4.39 -36.73
C ALA A 523 -7.91 4.58 -37.77
N ASP A 524 -8.32 4.83 -39.00
CA ASP A 524 -7.44 5.30 -40.08
C ASP A 524 -7.27 6.83 -40.00
N ALA A 525 -6.40 7.38 -40.86
CA ALA A 525 -6.22 8.83 -40.96
C ALA A 525 -7.53 9.57 -41.31
N GLY A 526 -7.74 10.76 -40.73
CA GLY A 526 -8.88 11.63 -40.98
C GLY A 526 -10.07 11.43 -40.03
N SER A 527 -9.87 10.83 -38.85
CA SER A 527 -10.91 10.72 -37.82
C SER A 527 -11.23 12.06 -37.15
N ASP A 528 -12.34 12.11 -36.41
CA ASP A 528 -12.67 13.26 -35.56
C ASP A 528 -11.52 13.51 -34.55
N ALA A 529 -11.33 14.78 -34.17
CA ALA A 529 -10.40 15.18 -33.12
C ALA A 529 -10.93 14.85 -31.73
N SER A 530 -12.25 14.65 -31.56
CA SER A 530 -12.88 14.33 -30.27
C SER A 530 -13.80 13.11 -30.35
N PRO A 531 -13.29 11.91 -30.71
CA PRO A 531 -14.13 10.73 -30.82
C PRO A 531 -14.60 10.23 -29.45
N GLU A 532 -15.84 9.75 -29.42
CA GLU A 532 -16.48 9.10 -28.28
C GLU A 532 -16.82 7.65 -28.62
N PHE A 533 -16.57 6.76 -27.67
CA PHE A 533 -16.78 5.33 -27.81
C PHE A 533 -17.68 4.81 -26.70
N GLU A 534 -18.88 4.37 -27.05
CA GLU A 534 -19.75 3.59 -26.17
C GLU A 534 -19.67 2.10 -26.54
N PHE A 535 -19.56 1.23 -25.55
CA PHE A 535 -19.40 -0.21 -25.73
C PHE A 535 -20.03 -1.00 -24.56
N PRO A 536 -20.33 -2.30 -24.73
CA PRO A 536 -20.78 -3.14 -23.62
C PRO A 536 -19.79 -3.10 -22.46
N VAL A 537 -20.31 -3.07 -21.22
CA VAL A 537 -19.50 -3.02 -20.00
C VAL A 537 -18.38 -4.06 -20.05
N ARG A 538 -17.15 -3.61 -19.81
CA ARG A 538 -15.97 -4.46 -19.71
C ARG A 538 -15.09 -4.02 -18.55
N LEU A 539 -14.29 -4.95 -18.03
CA LEU A 539 -13.31 -4.64 -17.01
C LEU A 539 -12.09 -3.96 -17.65
N ALA A 540 -11.69 -2.80 -17.14
CA ALA A 540 -10.43 -2.15 -17.50
C ALA A 540 -9.73 -1.60 -16.27
N LYS A 541 -8.41 -1.77 -16.23
CA LYS A 541 -7.46 -1.15 -15.30
C LYS A 541 -6.59 -0.11 -16.00
N ALA A 542 -6.51 -0.13 -17.34
CA ALA A 542 -5.82 0.90 -18.11
C ALA A 542 -6.47 1.11 -19.48
N VAL A 543 -6.32 2.33 -20.01
CA VAL A 543 -6.71 2.72 -21.37
C VAL A 543 -5.49 3.24 -22.11
N ARG A 544 -5.21 2.72 -23.30
CA ARG A 544 -4.04 3.08 -24.12
C ARG A 544 -4.45 3.60 -25.48
N LEU A 545 -3.74 4.65 -25.91
CA LEU A 545 -3.66 5.09 -27.29
C LEU A 545 -2.32 4.66 -27.86
N SER A 546 -2.35 3.89 -28.94
CA SER A 546 -1.17 3.43 -29.66
C SER A 546 -1.15 4.02 -31.07
N PHE A 547 0.04 4.43 -31.52
CA PHE A 547 0.25 5.13 -32.79
C PHE A 547 1.20 4.32 -33.69
N PRO A 548 0.68 3.45 -34.57
CA PRO A 548 1.50 2.56 -35.39
C PRO A 548 2.43 3.26 -36.38
N GLU A 549 2.10 4.48 -36.81
CA GLU A 549 2.90 5.25 -37.76
C GLU A 549 3.58 6.47 -37.14
N ARG A 550 2.78 7.36 -36.54
CA ARG A 550 3.27 8.62 -35.97
C ARG A 550 2.35 9.08 -34.84
N PRO A 551 2.89 9.51 -33.68
CA PRO A 551 2.08 9.98 -32.56
C PRO A 551 1.33 11.26 -32.91
N ILE A 552 0.09 11.30 -32.46
CA ILE A 552 -0.78 12.47 -32.48
C ILE A 552 -0.81 13.03 -31.05
N ASP A 553 -0.76 14.35 -30.94
CA ASP A 553 -0.80 15.03 -29.64
C ASP A 553 -2.16 14.81 -28.98
N VAL A 554 -2.17 14.43 -27.70
CA VAL A 554 -3.39 14.04 -26.96
C VAL A 554 -3.70 15.07 -25.89
N ASP A 555 -4.84 15.75 -26.02
CA ASP A 555 -5.35 16.72 -25.06
C ASP A 555 -5.94 16.01 -23.83
N SER A 556 -6.78 15.00 -24.02
CA SER A 556 -7.44 14.31 -22.90
C SER A 556 -7.86 12.88 -23.22
N ILE A 557 -7.83 12.02 -22.20
CA ILE A 557 -8.45 10.70 -22.17
C ILE A 557 -9.43 10.68 -20.99
N LYS A 558 -10.71 10.44 -21.26
CA LYS A 558 -11.74 10.30 -20.23
C LYS A 558 -12.37 8.92 -20.30
N VAL A 559 -12.65 8.35 -19.13
CA VAL A 559 -13.07 6.95 -18.99
C VAL A 559 -14.23 6.86 -18.02
N TYR A 560 -15.33 6.23 -18.40
CA TYR A 560 -16.57 6.20 -17.62
C TYR A 560 -17.10 4.79 -17.40
#